data_AF-A0A969HS84-F1
#
_entry.id   AF-A0A969HS84-F1
#
_cell.length_a   1.000
_cell.length_b   1.000
_cell.length_c   1.000
_cell.angle_alpha   90.00
_cell.angle_beta   90.00
_cell.angle_gamma   90.00
#
_symmetry.space_group_name_H-M   'P 1'
#
loop_
_entity.id
_entity.type
_entity.pdbx_description
1 polymer ?
#
loop_
_entity_poly.entity_id
_entity_poly.type
_entity_poly.pdbx_seq_one_letter_code
_entity_poly.pdbx_strand_id
1 'polypeptide(L)'
;MSSWRWRGYRLSLRRSSRKHALVTTSPFGPIYRSGVSVFGIFIAMIPALNILQTHGNQLGLTQPWQFFLTTGALSSVLDNAPTYLTFLSVAEGVAQPNAGGQLLTISEGYIGASYLIAISLGAVFMGALTYIGNGPNFMVKAIAQEWGYKMPDFFSYTIKYALPVLIPIYLVMMIVFL
;
A
#
# COMPACT_ATOMS: atom_id res chain seq x y z
N MET A 1 33.81 11.88 -13.61
CA MET A 1 32.57 11.18 -13.20
C MET A 1 32.00 11.93 -12.01
N SER A 2 30.99 12.75 -12.27
CA SER A 2 30.51 13.82 -11.38
C SER A 2 29.65 13.28 -10.24
N SER A 3 29.95 13.77 -9.04
CA SER A 3 29.34 13.38 -7.77
C SER A 3 27.89 13.83 -7.66
N TRP A 4 27.01 12.87 -7.37
CA TRP A 4 25.64 13.09 -6.92
C TRP A 4 25.65 13.76 -5.54
N ARG A 5 25.69 15.09 -5.51
CA ARG A 5 25.48 15.88 -4.29
C ARG A 5 24.03 16.34 -4.25
N TRP A 6 23.22 15.65 -3.45
CA TRP A 6 21.92 16.12 -2.97
C TRP A 6 22.08 17.50 -2.31
N ARG A 7 21.82 18.59 -3.04
CA ARG A 7 21.85 19.96 -2.53
C ARG A 7 20.42 20.45 -2.24
N GLY A 8 19.76 19.82 -1.28
CA GLY A 8 18.38 20.16 -0.87
C GLY A 8 18.20 20.62 0.58
N TYR A 9 19.26 20.76 1.39
CA TYR A 9 19.12 21.06 2.83
C TYR A 9 19.76 22.38 3.25
N ARG A 10 19.30 23.50 2.70
CA ARG A 10 19.64 24.83 3.23
C ARG A 10 18.41 25.65 3.59
N LEU A 11 17.51 25.10 4.41
CA LEU A 11 16.52 25.89 5.13
C LEU A 11 16.35 25.36 6.56
N SER A 12 16.75 26.20 7.52
CA SER A 12 16.48 26.15 8.97
C SER A 12 17.06 24.98 9.80
N LEU A 13 18.38 24.99 10.03
CA LEU A 13 19.04 24.23 11.10
C LEU A 13 19.28 25.08 12.36
N ARG A 14 18.35 25.97 12.75
CA ARG A 14 18.63 26.84 13.89
C ARG A 14 18.38 26.20 15.26
N ARG A 15 17.69 25.05 15.35
CA ARG A 15 17.45 24.33 16.62
C ARG A 15 17.23 22.81 16.45
N SER A 16 18.18 22.07 15.89
CA SER A 16 18.18 20.60 16.06
C SER A 16 19.46 20.17 16.74
N SER A 17 19.34 19.41 17.84
CA SER A 17 20.47 18.87 18.61
C SER A 17 21.41 18.08 17.69
N ARG A 18 22.73 18.30 17.82
CA ARG A 18 23.78 17.81 16.90
C ARG A 18 23.75 16.29 16.63
N LYS A 19 23.10 15.50 17.49
CA LYS A 19 22.94 14.05 17.31
C LYS A 19 21.90 13.67 16.24
N HIS A 20 20.85 14.48 16.04
CA HIS A 20 19.86 14.25 14.98
C HIS A 20 20.32 14.71 13.60
N ALA A 21 21.27 15.64 13.55
CA ALA A 21 21.83 16.18 12.30
C ALA A 21 22.74 15.19 11.53
N LEU A 22 23.28 14.16 12.20
CA LEU A 22 24.13 13.15 11.56
C LEU A 22 23.32 12.07 10.84
N VAL A 23 22.13 11.73 11.35
CA VAL A 23 21.21 10.76 10.71
C VAL A 23 20.49 11.41 9.51
N THR A 24 20.40 12.74 9.45
CA THR A 24 19.79 13.46 8.33
C THR A 24 20.75 13.70 7.16
N THR A 25 22.06 13.58 7.36
CA THR A 25 23.09 13.88 6.34
C THR A 25 23.69 12.64 5.67
N SER A 26 23.42 11.43 6.17
CA SER A 26 23.77 10.18 5.48
C SER A 26 22.87 9.94 4.27
N PRO A 27 23.39 9.51 3.11
CA PRO A 27 22.58 9.15 1.94
C PRO A 27 21.53 8.06 2.23
N PHE A 28 21.73 7.25 3.28
CA PHE A 28 20.80 6.20 3.71
C PHE A 28 19.83 6.63 4.82
N GLY A 29 19.97 7.86 5.34
CA GLY A 29 19.13 8.38 6.42
C GLY A 29 17.62 8.29 6.14
N PRO A 30 17.14 8.66 4.94
CA PRO A 30 15.72 8.51 4.58
C PRO A 30 15.25 7.05 4.58
N ILE A 31 16.04 6.13 4.02
CA ILE A 31 15.70 4.69 3.92
C ILE A 31 15.59 4.08 5.32
N TYR A 32 16.54 4.39 6.21
CA TYR A 32 16.51 3.92 7.59
C TYR A 32 15.23 4.39 8.33
N ARG A 33 14.87 5.68 8.19
CA ARG A 33 13.66 6.23 8.82
C ARG A 33 12.39 5.54 8.31
N SER A 34 12.28 5.34 7.00
CA SER A 34 11.17 4.60 6.41
C SER A 34 11.09 3.17 6.93
N GLY A 35 12.23 2.46 7.03
CA GLY A 35 12.26 1.10 7.57
C GLY A 35 11.77 1.02 9.03
N VAL A 36 12.17 1.96 9.89
CA VAL A 36 11.71 2.03 11.28
C VAL A 36 10.20 2.30 11.35
N SER A 37 9.68 3.22 10.52
CA SER A 37 8.24 3.50 10.46
C SER A 37 7.44 2.29 9.98
N VAL A 38 7.90 1.60 8.94
CA VAL A 38 7.26 0.37 8.43
C VAL A 38 7.20 -0.70 9.51
N PHE A 39 8.31 -0.93 10.22
CA PHE A 39 8.36 -1.88 11.32
C PHE A 39 7.40 -1.51 12.47
N GLY A 40 7.36 -0.23 12.86
CA GLY A 40 6.43 0.26 13.88
C GLY A 40 4.97 0.09 13.51
N ILE A 41 4.61 0.31 12.24
CA ILE A 41 3.26 0.09 11.71
C ILE A 41 2.87 -1.38 11.85
N PHE A 42 3.72 -2.33 11.43
CA PHE A 42 3.40 -3.75 11.54
C PHE A 42 3.21 -4.21 12.99
N ILE A 43 4.01 -3.72 13.93
CA ILE A 43 3.80 -4.01 15.36
C ILE A 43 2.45 -3.44 15.84
N ALA A 44 2.15 -2.20 15.49
CA ALA A 44 0.91 -1.55 15.90
C ALA A 44 -0.34 -2.21 15.28
N MET A 45 -0.19 -2.89 14.14
CA MET A 45 -1.28 -3.57 13.45
C MET A 45 -1.68 -4.89 14.11
N ILE A 46 -0.79 -5.57 14.84
CA ILE A 46 -1.06 -6.89 15.45
C ILE A 46 -2.44 -6.96 16.16
N PRO A 47 -2.79 -6.06 17.11
CA PRO A 47 -4.09 -6.13 17.78
C PRO A 47 -5.27 -5.90 16.82
N ALA A 48 -5.12 -5.02 15.83
CA ALA A 48 -6.15 -4.76 14.83
C ALA A 48 -6.38 -5.97 13.92
N LEU A 49 -5.30 -6.64 13.51
CA LEU A 49 -5.37 -7.88 12.72
C LEU A 49 -6.10 -8.97 13.51
N ASN A 50 -5.78 -9.18 14.78
CA ASN A 50 -6.48 -10.19 15.60
C ASN A 50 -8.00 -9.93 15.71
N ILE A 51 -8.40 -8.66 15.78
CA ILE A 51 -9.82 -8.28 15.77
C ILE A 51 -10.47 -8.60 14.42
N LEU A 52 -9.81 -8.28 13.31
CA LEU A 52 -10.33 -8.55 11.96
C LEU A 52 -10.38 -10.04 11.65
N GLN A 53 -9.45 -10.83 12.16
CA GLN A 53 -9.47 -12.29 12.04
C GLN A 53 -10.70 -12.90 12.73
N THR A 54 -11.13 -12.32 13.85
CA THR A 54 -12.25 -12.84 14.65
C THR A 54 -13.60 -12.25 14.25
N HIS A 55 -13.63 -11.01 13.77
CA HIS A 55 -14.86 -10.25 13.49
C HIS A 55 -14.99 -9.81 12.02
N GLY A 56 -14.07 -10.23 11.14
CA GLY A 56 -14.03 -9.80 9.74
C GLY A 56 -15.28 -10.18 8.94
N ASN A 57 -15.95 -11.26 9.33
CA ASN A 57 -17.24 -11.67 8.76
C ASN A 57 -18.35 -10.61 8.93
N GLN A 58 -18.23 -9.71 9.90
CA GLN A 58 -19.20 -8.64 10.14
C GLN A 58 -19.09 -7.50 9.12
N LEU A 59 -17.99 -7.43 8.35
CA LEU A 59 -17.78 -6.42 7.31
C LEU A 59 -18.63 -6.65 6.05
N GLY A 60 -19.30 -7.80 5.95
CA GLY A 60 -20.20 -8.10 4.82
C GLY A 60 -19.49 -8.44 3.51
N LEU A 61 -18.18 -8.68 3.55
CA LEU A 61 -17.41 -9.12 2.39
C LEU A 61 -17.59 -10.63 2.21
N THR A 62 -18.22 -11.02 1.12
CA THR A 62 -18.63 -12.39 0.81
C THR A 62 -18.18 -12.86 -0.56
N GLN A 63 -17.69 -11.95 -1.42
CA GLN A 63 -17.33 -12.26 -2.80
C GLN A 63 -15.93 -11.73 -3.15
N PRO A 64 -15.12 -12.44 -3.97
CA PRO A 64 -13.77 -12.01 -4.34
C PRO A 64 -13.69 -10.60 -4.93
N TRP A 65 -14.63 -10.21 -5.79
CA TRP A 65 -14.65 -8.86 -6.37
C TRP A 65 -14.82 -7.75 -5.32
N GLN A 66 -15.51 -8.03 -4.21
CA GLN A 66 -15.66 -7.09 -3.09
C GLN A 66 -14.31 -6.91 -2.40
N PHE A 67 -13.59 -8.00 -2.16
CA PHE A 67 -12.22 -7.95 -1.62
C PHE A 67 -11.29 -7.18 -2.54
N PHE A 68 -11.33 -7.41 -3.85
CA PHE A 68 -10.50 -6.69 -4.83
C PHE A 68 -10.74 -5.17 -4.77
N LEU A 69 -12.01 -4.74 -4.81
CA LEU A 69 -12.37 -3.31 -4.77
C LEU A 69 -12.05 -2.65 -3.43
N THR A 70 -12.42 -3.29 -2.32
CA THR A 70 -12.24 -2.71 -0.98
C THR A 70 -10.79 -2.69 -0.54
N THR A 71 -10.04 -3.78 -0.79
CA THR A 71 -8.58 -3.81 -0.61
C THR A 71 -7.94 -2.72 -1.45
N GLY A 72 -8.29 -2.64 -2.74
CA GLY A 72 -7.67 -1.67 -3.61
C GLY A 72 -8.02 -0.21 -3.29
N ALA A 73 -9.26 0.06 -2.87
CA ALA A 73 -9.67 1.38 -2.40
C ALA A 73 -8.83 1.84 -1.20
N LEU A 74 -8.62 0.97 -0.20
CA LEU A 74 -7.77 1.31 0.94
C LEU A 74 -6.28 1.44 0.52
N SER A 75 -5.82 0.57 -0.36
CA SER A 75 -4.43 0.55 -0.85
C SER A 75 -4.06 1.82 -1.62
N SER A 76 -5.05 2.46 -2.24
CA SER A 76 -4.86 3.73 -2.93
C SER A 76 -4.41 4.87 -2.00
N VAL A 77 -4.47 4.70 -0.67
CA VAL A 77 -4.14 5.72 0.34
C VAL A 77 -3.14 5.27 1.40
N LEU A 78 -3.17 3.99 1.81
CA LEU A 78 -2.50 3.53 3.04
C LEU A 78 -1.13 2.85 2.85
N ASP A 79 -0.78 2.40 1.64
CA ASP A 79 0.30 1.45 1.29
C ASP A 79 -0.18 0.00 1.12
N ASN A 80 0.47 -0.72 0.20
CA ASN A 80 0.07 -2.04 -0.27
C ASN A 80 0.24 -3.11 0.80
N ALA A 81 1.38 -3.12 1.50
CA ALA A 81 1.70 -4.15 2.48
C ALA A 81 0.78 -4.17 3.71
N PRO A 82 0.54 -3.04 4.42
CA PRO A 82 -0.42 -3.03 5.53
C PRO A 82 -1.85 -3.28 5.05
N THR A 83 -2.22 -2.81 3.86
CA THR A 83 -3.55 -3.08 3.28
C THR A 83 -3.74 -4.58 3.00
N TYR A 84 -2.74 -5.24 2.41
CA TYR A 84 -2.78 -6.67 2.14
C TYR A 84 -3.00 -7.49 3.41
N LEU A 85 -2.22 -7.25 4.47
CA LEU A 85 -2.38 -7.98 5.73
C LEU A 85 -3.73 -7.74 6.40
N THR A 86 -4.25 -6.52 6.31
CA THR A 86 -5.57 -6.15 6.85
C THR A 86 -6.66 -7.01 6.20
N PHE A 87 -6.70 -7.07 4.87
CA PHE A 87 -7.73 -7.82 4.16
C PHE A 87 -7.48 -9.33 4.13
N LEU A 88 -6.23 -9.78 4.24
CA LEU A 88 -5.90 -11.18 4.49
C LEU A 88 -6.55 -11.64 5.80
N SER A 89 -6.35 -10.87 6.87
CA SER A 89 -6.95 -11.15 8.17
C SER A 89 -8.49 -11.12 8.14
N VAL A 90 -9.09 -10.18 7.39
CA VAL A 90 -10.55 -10.19 7.17
C VAL A 90 -11.00 -11.45 6.44
N ALA A 91 -10.27 -11.88 5.40
CA ALA A 91 -10.62 -13.07 4.64
C ALA A 91 -10.47 -14.37 5.46
N GLU A 92 -9.51 -14.44 6.37
CA GLU A 92 -9.42 -15.53 7.36
C GLU A 92 -10.67 -15.61 8.24
N GLY A 93 -11.18 -14.46 8.71
CA GLY A 93 -12.42 -14.41 9.49
C GLY A 93 -13.68 -14.76 8.69
N VAL A 94 -13.62 -14.64 7.36
CA VAL A 94 -14.71 -14.99 6.43
C VAL A 94 -14.62 -16.45 5.94
N ALA A 95 -13.42 -17.02 5.87
CA ALA A 95 -13.16 -18.33 5.27
C ALA A 95 -13.89 -19.45 6.03
N GLN A 96 -15.03 -19.86 5.48
CA GLN A 96 -15.77 -21.04 5.92
C GLN A 96 -15.22 -22.28 5.20
N PRO A 97 -14.97 -23.41 5.90
CA PRO A 97 -14.50 -24.67 5.31
C PRO A 97 -15.38 -25.22 4.16
N ASN A 98 -16.60 -24.68 4.00
CA ASN A 98 -17.62 -25.16 3.07
C ASN A 98 -17.86 -24.22 1.87
N ALA A 99 -17.09 -23.13 1.73
CA ALA A 99 -17.17 -22.28 0.54
C ALA A 99 -16.42 -22.99 -0.60
N GLY A 100 -17.17 -23.62 -1.53
CA GLY A 100 -16.60 -24.35 -2.65
C GLY A 100 -15.47 -23.59 -3.37
N GLY A 101 -14.34 -24.28 -3.55
CA GLY A 101 -13.11 -23.69 -4.08
C GLY A 101 -11.87 -24.32 -3.44
N GLN A 102 -10.69 -24.04 -4.01
CA GLN A 102 -9.42 -24.50 -3.42
C GLN A 102 -9.13 -23.69 -2.15
N LEU A 103 -9.17 -24.36 -1.00
CA LEU A 103 -8.71 -23.80 0.27
C LEU A 103 -7.19 -23.97 0.38
N LEU A 104 -6.51 -22.91 0.77
CA LEU A 104 -5.08 -22.90 1.08
C LEU A 104 -4.90 -22.81 2.59
N THR A 105 -4.06 -23.68 3.14
CA THR A 105 -3.64 -23.61 4.53
C THR A 105 -2.56 -22.53 4.66
N ILE A 106 -2.75 -21.65 5.63
CA ILE A 106 -1.78 -20.67 6.07
C ILE A 106 -1.45 -20.92 7.55
N SER A 107 -0.42 -20.27 8.07
CA SER A 107 0.12 -20.53 9.42
C SER A 107 -0.91 -20.47 10.54
N GLU A 108 -1.98 -19.69 10.38
CA GLU A 108 -2.99 -19.45 11.42
C GLU A 108 -4.43 -19.75 10.97
N GLY A 109 -4.64 -20.38 9.80
CA GLY A 109 -5.99 -20.64 9.30
C GLY A 109 -6.08 -21.19 7.88
N TYR A 110 -7.25 -20.96 7.26
CA TYR A 110 -7.54 -21.31 5.88
C TYR A 110 -8.00 -20.08 5.13
N ILE A 111 -7.66 -19.99 3.84
CA ILE A 111 -8.18 -18.96 2.95
C ILE A 111 -8.56 -19.56 1.60
N GLY A 112 -9.67 -19.09 1.02
CA GLY A 112 -10.01 -19.42 -0.36
C GLY A 112 -9.02 -18.79 -1.34
N ALA A 113 -8.51 -19.57 -2.28
CA ALA A 113 -7.54 -19.08 -3.28
C ALA A 113 -8.05 -17.85 -4.04
N SER A 114 -9.35 -17.77 -4.33
CA SER A 114 -9.98 -16.63 -5.00
C SER A 114 -9.93 -15.33 -4.19
N TYR A 115 -10.10 -15.41 -2.86
CA TYR A 115 -9.93 -14.24 -1.98
C TYR A 115 -8.48 -13.77 -1.94
N LEU A 116 -7.54 -14.71 -1.84
CA LEU A 116 -6.11 -14.40 -1.83
C LEU A 116 -5.68 -13.70 -3.12
N ILE A 117 -6.16 -14.18 -4.27
CA ILE A 117 -5.94 -13.55 -5.59
C ILE A 117 -6.54 -12.13 -5.59
N ALA A 118 -7.80 -11.98 -5.17
CA ALA A 118 -8.47 -10.68 -5.12
C ALA A 118 -7.74 -9.65 -4.26
N ILE A 119 -7.30 -10.04 -3.06
CA ILE A 119 -6.56 -9.18 -2.13
C ILE A 119 -5.21 -8.81 -2.72
N SER A 120 -4.49 -9.78 -3.29
CA SER A 120 -3.19 -9.56 -3.93
C SER A 120 -3.29 -8.55 -5.08
N LEU A 121 -4.26 -8.76 -5.98
CA LEU A 121 -4.49 -7.88 -7.11
C LEU A 121 -4.93 -6.48 -6.65
N GLY A 122 -5.86 -6.39 -5.70
CA GLY A 122 -6.37 -5.13 -5.19
C GLY A 122 -5.27 -4.31 -4.52
N ALA A 123 -4.52 -4.92 -3.61
CA ALA A 123 -3.42 -4.26 -2.89
C ALA A 123 -2.36 -3.74 -3.87
N VAL A 124 -1.91 -4.54 -4.84
CA VAL A 124 -0.81 -4.13 -5.72
C VAL A 124 -1.28 -3.12 -6.78
N PHE A 125 -2.31 -3.45 -7.56
CA PHE A 125 -2.66 -2.67 -8.74
C PHE A 125 -3.34 -1.34 -8.40
N MET A 126 -4.15 -1.29 -7.34
CA MET A 126 -4.87 -0.06 -6.99
C MET A 126 -4.06 0.93 -6.14
N GLY A 127 -2.91 0.51 -5.59
CA GLY A 127 -1.94 1.42 -4.99
C GLY A 127 -1.42 2.48 -5.97
N ALA A 128 -1.54 2.26 -7.28
CA ALA A 128 -1.18 3.21 -8.33
C ALA A 128 -2.18 4.38 -8.53
N LEU A 129 -3.38 4.31 -7.95
CA LEU A 129 -4.45 5.29 -8.14
C LEU A 129 -4.10 6.71 -7.68
N THR A 130 -3.21 6.81 -6.69
CA THR A 130 -2.80 8.10 -6.14
C THR A 130 -1.28 8.17 -5.94
N TYR A 131 -0.78 9.38 -5.77
CA TYR A 131 0.63 9.61 -5.44
C TYR A 131 1.05 9.09 -4.07
N ILE A 132 0.11 8.91 -3.15
CA ILE A 132 0.40 8.48 -1.77
C ILE A 132 0.11 6.99 -1.56
N GLY A 133 -0.49 6.31 -2.55
CA GLY A 133 -0.83 4.90 -2.45
C GLY A 133 0.38 3.99 -2.27
N ASN A 134 1.57 4.41 -2.70
CA ASN A 134 2.83 3.74 -2.33
C ASN A 134 4.03 4.69 -2.39
N GLY A 135 5.13 4.27 -1.74
CA GLY A 135 6.40 5.02 -1.71
C GLY A 135 7.01 5.31 -3.09
N PRO A 136 7.09 4.33 -4.01
CA PRO A 136 7.60 4.56 -5.37
C PRO A 136 6.85 5.68 -6.15
N ASN A 137 5.52 5.73 -6.10
CA ASN A 137 4.72 6.77 -6.77
C ASN A 137 5.08 8.17 -6.25
N PHE A 138 5.17 8.30 -4.92
CA PHE A 138 5.54 9.55 -4.28
C PHE A 138 6.98 9.96 -4.65
N MET A 139 7.91 9.00 -4.70
CA MET A 139 9.30 9.22 -5.09
C MET A 139 9.42 9.71 -6.54
N VAL A 140 8.73 9.06 -7.48
CA VAL A 140 8.73 9.48 -8.89
C VAL A 140 8.18 10.90 -9.03
N LYS A 141 7.09 11.25 -8.35
CA LYS A 141 6.57 12.62 -8.33
C LYS A 141 7.59 13.62 -7.79
N ALA A 142 8.25 13.30 -6.67
CA ALA A 142 9.23 14.18 -6.06
C ALA A 142 10.44 14.43 -6.98
N ILE A 143 10.96 13.39 -7.63
CA ILE A 143 12.07 13.49 -8.59
C ILE A 143 11.67 14.35 -9.79
N ALA A 144 10.49 14.11 -10.37
CA ALA A 144 10.00 14.89 -11.50
C ALA A 144 9.87 16.39 -11.16
N GLN A 145 9.34 16.71 -9.96
CA GLN A 145 9.25 18.09 -9.49
C GLN A 145 10.63 18.72 -9.24
N GLU A 146 11.58 17.97 -8.69
CA GLU A 146 12.97 18.44 -8.49
C GLU A 146 13.65 18.76 -9.83
N TRP A 147 13.35 18.02 -10.89
CA TRP A 147 13.87 18.25 -12.24
C TRP A 147 13.12 19.36 -13.00
N GLY A 148 12.17 20.05 -12.35
CA GLY A 148 11.43 21.17 -12.93
C GLY A 148 10.22 20.76 -13.78
N TYR A 149 9.83 19.48 -13.79
CA TYR A 149 8.60 19.04 -14.46
C TYR A 149 7.38 19.41 -13.62
N LYS A 150 6.39 20.03 -14.27
CA LYS A 150 5.14 20.42 -13.63
C LYS A 150 4.24 19.19 -13.50
N MET A 151 4.30 18.53 -12.34
CA MET A 151 3.44 17.38 -12.05
C MET A 151 1.98 17.80 -11.78
N PRO A 152 0.99 17.01 -12.22
CA PRO A 152 -0.41 17.25 -11.88
C PRO A 152 -0.65 17.24 -10.36
N ASP A 153 -1.62 18.05 -9.91
CA ASP A 153 -2.11 18.01 -8.53
C ASP A 153 -2.71 16.64 -8.18
N PHE A 154 -2.88 16.37 -6.88
CA PHE A 154 -3.33 15.07 -6.37
C PHE A 154 -4.59 14.54 -7.08
N PHE A 155 -5.69 15.30 -7.04
CA PHE A 155 -6.94 14.89 -7.68
C PHE A 155 -6.87 14.93 -9.21
N SER A 156 -6.07 15.84 -9.78
CA SER A 156 -5.88 15.91 -11.23
C SER A 156 -5.17 14.66 -11.75
N TYR A 157 -4.15 14.16 -11.05
CA TYR A 157 -3.50 12.89 -11.36
C TYR A 157 -4.50 11.74 -11.32
N THR A 158 -5.22 11.59 -10.21
CA THR A 158 -6.15 10.47 -10.03
C THR A 158 -7.25 10.47 -11.09
N ILE A 159 -7.90 11.61 -11.33
CA ILE A 159 -9.09 11.68 -12.20
C ILE A 159 -8.71 11.68 -13.68
N LYS A 160 -7.70 12.45 -14.09
CA LYS A 160 -7.40 12.66 -15.51
C LYS A 160 -6.40 11.66 -16.09
N TYR A 161 -5.57 11.04 -15.23
CA TYR A 161 -4.48 10.18 -15.68
C TYR A 161 -4.63 8.75 -15.14
N ALA A 162 -4.77 8.58 -13.82
CA ALA A 162 -4.78 7.26 -13.20
C ALA A 162 -6.07 6.49 -13.54
N LEU A 163 -7.26 7.03 -13.25
CA LEU A 163 -8.53 6.32 -13.48
C LEU A 163 -8.75 5.91 -14.94
N PRO A 164 -8.54 6.76 -15.98
CA PRO A 164 -8.77 6.36 -17.36
C PRO A 164 -7.89 5.20 -17.82
N VAL A 165 -6.67 5.10 -17.29
CA VAL A 165 -5.73 4.02 -17.64
C VAL A 165 -5.99 2.77 -16.79
N LEU A 166 -6.25 2.95 -15.50
CA LEU A 166 -6.32 1.86 -14.54
C LEU A 166 -7.69 1.17 -14.50
N ILE A 167 -8.80 1.88 -14.76
CA ILE A 167 -10.14 1.26 -14.80
C ILE A 167 -10.21 0.11 -15.82
N PRO A 168 -9.76 0.28 -17.09
CA PRO A 168 -9.72 -0.83 -18.05
C PRO A 168 -8.90 -2.02 -17.54
N ILE A 169 -7.76 -1.75 -16.89
CA ILE A 169 -6.91 -2.79 -16.31
C ILE A 169 -7.67 -3.53 -15.20
N TYR A 170 -8.37 -2.82 -14.32
CA TYR A 170 -9.14 -3.44 -13.23
C TYR A 170 -10.27 -4.32 -13.75
N LEU A 171 -10.96 -3.89 -14.80
CA LEU A 171 -11.99 -4.72 -15.44
C LEU A 171 -11.38 -5.99 -16.03
N VAL A 172 -10.22 -5.89 -16.69
CA VAL A 172 -9.50 -7.07 -17.19
C VAL A 172 -9.07 -7.98 -16.04
N MET A 173 -8.54 -7.43 -14.94
CA MET A 173 -8.16 -8.22 -13.76
C MET A 173 -9.36 -8.96 -13.16
N MET A 174 -10.51 -8.28 -13.05
CA MET A 174 -11.75 -8.90 -12.59
C MET A 174 -12.22 -10.02 -13.51
N ILE A 175 -12.19 -9.85 -14.83
CA ILE A 175 -12.71 -10.85 -15.78
C ILE A 175 -11.78 -12.07 -15.87
N VAL A 176 -10.46 -11.87 -15.81
CA VAL A 176 -9.48 -12.93 -16.05
C VAL A 176 -9.18 -13.74 -14.78
N PHE A 177 -9.19 -13.10 -13.61
CA PHE A 177 -8.71 -13.71 -12.38
C PHE A 177 -9.76 -13.89 -11.28
N LEU A 178 -10.93 -13.23 -11.36
CA LEU A 178 -11.98 -13.26 -10.33
C LEU A 178 -13.27 -13.87 -10.86
#